data_AF-A0A959AB31-F1
#
_entry.id   AF-A0A959AB31-F1
#
_cell.length_a   1.000
_cell.length_b   1.000
_cell.length_c   1.000
_cell.angle_alpha   90.00
_cell.angle_beta   90.00
_cell.angle_gamma   90.00
#
_symmetry.space_group_name_H-M   'P 1'
#
loop_
_entity.id
_entity.type
_entity.pdbx_description
1 polymer ?
#
loop_
_entity_poly.entity_id
_entity_poly.type
_entity_poly.pdbx_seq_one_letter_code
_entity_poly.pdbx_strand_id
1 'polypeptide(L)'
;MRHQFVIFACSSLLIVVGTWYLLWPPAAGSPLVLLPVILFGCYDMVQHHQTFERNILVMGWGHYIMEALRPKIYQYFIESDTNGNPANRGCRGMVYERAK
;
A
#
# COMPACT_ATOMS: atom_id res chain seq x y z
N MET A 1 -12.82 5.40 -22.74
CA MET A 1 -12.91 5.00 -21.31
C MET A 1 -12.41 6.07 -20.33
N ARG A 2 -11.11 6.42 -20.28
CA ARG A 2 -10.57 7.38 -19.29
C ARG A 2 -11.09 8.82 -19.41
N HIS A 3 -11.11 9.37 -20.62
CA HIS A 3 -11.64 10.72 -20.87
C HIS A 3 -13.16 10.83 -20.61
N GLN A 4 -13.91 9.76 -20.91
CA GLN A 4 -15.35 9.68 -20.64
C GLN A 4 -15.63 9.67 -19.14
N PHE A 5 -14.79 8.99 -18.34
CA PHE A 5 -14.91 8.98 -16.89
C PHE A 5 -14.64 10.37 -16.28
N VAL A 6 -13.61 11.07 -16.75
CA VAL A 6 -13.30 12.43 -16.29
C VAL A 6 -14.41 13.41 -16.65
N ILE A 7 -14.95 13.35 -17.87
CA ILE A 7 -16.09 14.17 -18.28
C ILE A 7 -17.31 13.90 -17.39
N PHE A 8 -17.61 12.61 -17.13
CA PHE A 8 -18.73 12.22 -16.28
C PHE A 8 -18.56 12.68 -14.83
N ALA A 9 -17.35 12.56 -14.27
CA ALA A 9 -17.03 13.07 -12.94
C ALA A 9 -17.23 14.58 -12.86
N CYS A 10 -16.64 15.35 -13.79
CA CYS A 10 -16.81 16.81 -13.84
C CYS A 10 -18.27 17.23 -14.04
N SER A 11 -19.02 16.56 -14.91
CA SER A 11 -20.42 16.90 -15.16
C SER A 11 -21.30 16.62 -13.95
N SER A 12 -21.10 15.49 -13.25
CA SER A 12 -21.83 15.17 -12.02
C SER A 12 -21.57 16.20 -10.91
N LEU A 13 -20.32 16.66 -10.79
CA LEU A 13 -19.90 17.66 -9.81
C LEU A 13 -20.59 19.01 -10.04
N LEU A 14 -20.63 19.47 -11.29
CA LEU A 14 -21.29 20.71 -11.68
C LEU A 14 -22.80 20.66 -11.42
N ILE A 15 -23.43 19.50 -11.63
CA ILE A 15 -24.86 19.30 -11.36
C ILE A 15 -25.14 19.39 -9.85
N VAL A 16 -24.31 18.75 -9.01
CA VAL A 16 -24.46 18.78 -7.55
C VAL A 16 -24.28 20.19 -7.00
N VAL A 17 -23.25 20.92 -7.46
CA VAL A 17 -23.01 22.31 -7.02
C VAL A 17 -24.13 23.25 -7.50
N GLY A 18 -24.60 23.09 -8.75
CA GLY A 18 -25.67 23.91 -9.31
C GLY A 18 -27.01 23.70 -8.60
N THR A 19 -27.39 22.44 -8.34
CA THR A 19 -28.62 22.10 -7.60
C THR A 19 -28.57 22.58 -6.16
N TRP A 20 -27.41 22.50 -5.50
CA TRP A 20 -27.22 23.04 -4.15
C TRP A 20 -27.46 24.55 -4.08
N TYR A 21 -26.93 25.31 -5.05
CA TYR A 21 -27.09 26.77 -5.10
C TYR A 21 -28.55 27.21 -5.34
N LEU A 22 -29.31 26.42 -6.10
CA LEU A 22 -30.73 26.66 -6.39
C LEU A 22 -31.65 26.35 -5.20
N LEU A 23 -31.34 25.31 -4.42
CA LEU A 23 -32.23 24.84 -3.35
C LEU A 23 -32.14 25.69 -2.07
N TRP A 24 -30.96 26.20 -1.70
CA TRP A 24 -30.78 27.03 -0.49
C TRP A 24 -29.79 28.20 -0.70
N PRO A 25 -30.29 29.37 -1.16
CA PRO A 25 -29.49 30.59 -1.30
C PRO A 25 -28.77 31.08 -0.02
N PRO A 26 -29.34 30.96 1.20
CA PRO A 26 -28.65 31.41 2.42
C PRO A 26 -27.46 30.54 2.82
N ALA A 27 -27.39 29.29 2.31
CA ALA A 27 -26.33 28.33 2.62
C ALA A 27 -25.21 28.33 1.56
N ALA A 28 -25.13 29.37 0.71
CA ALA A 28 -24.17 29.48 -0.39
C ALA A 28 -22.68 29.44 0.01
N GLY A 29 -22.35 29.53 1.31
CA GLY A 29 -20.98 29.37 1.81
C GLY A 29 -20.51 27.93 2.00
N SER A 30 -21.43 26.95 2.14
CA SER A 30 -21.05 25.54 2.33
C SER A 30 -20.31 24.88 1.16
N PRO A 31 -20.54 25.21 -0.14
CA PRO A 31 -19.76 24.62 -1.21
C PRO A 31 -18.27 25.01 -1.14
N LEU A 32 -17.89 26.12 -0.50
CA LEU A 32 -16.51 26.55 -0.40
C LEU A 32 -15.60 25.52 0.32
N VAL A 33 -16.18 24.76 1.27
CA VAL A 33 -15.47 23.72 2.03
C VAL A 33 -15.52 22.37 1.30
N LEU A 34 -16.61 22.08 0.59
CA LEU A 34 -16.78 20.82 -0.15
C LEU A 34 -15.99 20.78 -1.45
N LEU A 35 -15.86 21.90 -2.15
CA LEU A 35 -15.16 22.02 -3.42
C LEU A 35 -13.69 21.56 -3.36
N PRO A 36 -12.85 21.97 -2.38
CA PRO A 36 -11.48 21.46 -2.28
C PRO A 36 -11.42 19.97 -1.98
N VAL A 37 -12.32 19.41 -1.19
CA VAL A 37 -12.38 17.96 -0.89
C VAL A 37 -12.67 17.16 -2.15
N ILE A 38 -13.61 17.63 -2.97
CA ILE A 38 -13.98 16.94 -4.21
C ILE A 38 -12.87 17.10 -5.27
N LEU A 39 -12.24 18.27 -5.38
CA LEU A 39 -11.06 18.46 -6.23
C LEU A 39 -9.91 17.53 -5.83
N PHE A 40 -9.67 17.36 -4.54
CA PHE A 40 -8.67 16.42 -4.03
C PHE A 40 -9.01 14.97 -4.39
N GLY A 41 -10.28 14.58 -4.26
CA GLY A 41 -10.77 13.27 -4.69
C GLY A 41 -10.60 13.05 -6.20
N CYS A 42 -10.94 14.04 -7.03
CA CYS A 42 -10.70 13.97 -8.48
C CYS A 42 -9.21 13.89 -8.82
N TYR A 43 -8.35 14.62 -8.10
CA TYR A 43 -6.91 14.56 -8.29
C TYR A 43 -6.34 13.19 -7.92
N ASP A 44 -6.76 12.59 -6.80
CA ASP A 44 -6.35 11.23 -6.41
C ASP A 44 -6.83 10.18 -7.43
N MET A 45 -8.03 10.34 -8.00
CA MET A 45 -8.52 9.47 -9.07
C MET A 45 -7.76 9.60 -10.39
N VAL A 46 -7.28 10.81 -10.71
CA VAL A 46 -6.42 11.06 -11.88
C VAL A 46 -4.97 10.65 -11.61
N GLN A 47 -4.53 10.66 -10.35
CA GLN A 47 -3.19 10.23 -9.94
C GLN A 47 -3.06 8.70 -9.92
N HIS A 48 -3.20 8.12 -11.10
CA HIS A 48 -3.03 6.71 -11.39
C HIS A 48 -1.57 6.39 -11.68
N HIS A 49 -0.63 6.76 -10.79
CA HIS A 49 0.80 6.59 -11.08
C HIS A 49 1.43 5.30 -10.56
N GLN A 50 0.81 4.55 -9.63
CA GLN A 50 1.36 3.26 -9.19
C GLN A 50 0.27 2.28 -8.72
N THR A 51 -0.42 1.66 -9.66
CA THR A 51 -1.37 0.56 -9.39
C THR A 51 -0.67 -0.76 -9.09
N PHE A 52 0.66 -0.83 -9.18
CA PHE A 52 1.42 -2.08 -8.92
C PHE A 52 2.05 -2.17 -7.53
N GLU A 53 2.07 -1.09 -6.74
CA GLU A 53 2.52 -1.14 -5.33
C GLU A 53 1.35 -1.08 -4.33
N ARG A 54 0.12 -0.91 -4.82
CA ARG A 54 -1.06 -0.59 -3.99
C ARG A 54 -1.90 -1.76 -3.48
N ASN A 55 -1.54 -3.03 -3.72
CA ASN A 55 -2.08 -4.10 -2.84
C ASN A 55 -1.33 -4.19 -1.50
N ILE A 56 -0.31 -3.35 -1.31
CA ILE A 56 0.60 -3.38 -0.18
C ILE A 56 0.67 -1.97 0.49
N LEU A 57 -0.25 -1.04 0.22
CA LEU A 57 -0.08 0.35 0.67
C LEU A 57 -0.03 0.54 2.21
N VAL A 58 -0.61 -0.37 2.99
CA VAL A 58 -0.48 -0.37 4.46
C VAL A 58 0.52 -1.41 4.98
N MET A 59 0.69 -2.54 4.27
CA MET A 59 1.62 -3.61 4.65
C MET A 59 3.02 -3.49 4.04
N GLY A 60 3.28 -2.48 3.21
CA GLY A 60 4.55 -2.29 2.51
C GLY A 60 5.67 -1.95 3.44
N TRP A 61 5.36 -1.16 4.47
CA TRP A 61 6.30 -0.93 5.55
C TRP A 61 6.62 -2.23 6.29
N GLY A 62 5.62 -3.10 6.49
CA GLY A 62 5.83 -4.43 7.04
C GLY A 62 6.77 -5.27 6.18
N HIS A 63 6.64 -5.21 4.86
CA HIS A 63 7.56 -5.88 3.93
C HIS A 63 9.00 -5.36 4.06
N TYR A 64 9.21 -4.05 4.03
CA TYR A 64 10.54 -3.45 4.23
C TYR A 64 11.12 -3.78 5.61
N ILE A 65 10.29 -3.77 6.66
CA ILE A 65 10.71 -4.15 8.02
C ILE A 65 11.08 -5.64 8.07
N MET A 66 10.27 -6.52 7.49
CA MET A 66 10.54 -7.96 7.44
C MET A 66 11.80 -8.27 6.63
N GLU A 67 12.02 -7.57 5.52
CA GLU A 67 13.22 -7.74 4.68
C GLU A 67 14.48 -7.29 5.41
N ALA A 68 14.43 -6.18 6.15
CA ALA A 68 15.51 -5.74 7.02
C ALA A 68 15.74 -6.66 8.24
N LEU A 69 14.68 -7.29 8.75
CA LEU A 69 14.73 -8.18 9.91
C LEU A 69 15.18 -9.61 9.53
N ARG A 70 14.95 -10.03 8.29
CA ARG A 70 15.30 -11.36 7.73
C ARG A 70 16.72 -11.80 8.09
N PRO A 71 17.81 -11.08 7.76
CA PRO A 71 19.16 -11.55 8.05
C PRO A 71 19.42 -11.72 9.55
N LYS A 72 18.85 -10.85 10.39
CA LYS A 72 19.01 -10.93 11.85
C LYS A 72 18.28 -12.14 12.43
N ILE A 73 17.09 -12.46 11.94
CA ILE A 73 16.35 -13.65 12.39
C ILE A 73 17.12 -14.93 12.02
N TYR A 74 17.64 -15.01 10.78
CA TYR A 74 18.46 -16.13 10.33
C TYR A 74 19.78 -16.27 11.10
N GLN A 75 20.32 -15.19 11.66
CA GLN A 75 21.57 -15.28 12.42
C GLN A 75 21.38 -15.77 13.87
N TYR A 76 20.29 -15.38 14.54
CA TYR A 76 20.14 -15.63 15.98
C TYR A 76 19.11 -16.72 16.33
N PHE A 77 18.10 -16.92 15.48
CA PHE A 77 17.03 -17.87 15.76
C PHE A 77 17.08 -19.11 14.87
N ILE A 78 17.64 -18.99 13.65
CA ILE A 78 17.56 -20.04 12.63
C ILE A 78 18.96 -20.30 12.06
N GLU A 79 19.77 -21.09 12.76
CA GLU A 79 21.02 -21.61 12.22
C GLU A 79 20.73 -22.40 10.93
N SER A 80 21.34 -22.04 9.80
CA SER A 80 21.15 -22.83 8.58
C SER A 80 21.95 -24.13 8.66
N ASP A 81 21.34 -25.25 8.29
CA ASP A 81 21.98 -26.56 8.33
C ASP A 81 23.23 -26.66 7.46
N THR A 82 23.42 -25.71 6.55
CA THR A 82 24.54 -25.61 5.61
C THR A 82 25.62 -24.60 5.99
N ASN A 83 25.35 -23.50 6.72
CA ASN A 83 26.35 -22.45 6.99
C ASN A 83 27.09 -22.60 8.33
N GLY A 84 27.59 -23.80 8.63
CA GLY A 84 28.50 -24.01 9.77
C GLY A 84 29.91 -24.31 9.30
N ASN A 85 30.88 -23.45 9.62
CA ASN A 85 32.30 -23.72 9.41
C ASN A 85 32.97 -24.09 10.75
N PRO A 86 33.86 -25.10 10.83
CA PRO A 86 34.31 -26.02 9.77
C PRO A 86 33.39 -27.23 9.51
N ALA A 87 32.40 -27.49 10.38
CA ALA A 87 31.44 -28.58 10.20
C ALA A 87 30.03 -28.12 10.58
N ASN A 88 29.10 -28.25 9.63
CA ASN A 88 27.71 -27.85 9.79
C ASN A 88 26.91 -28.86 10.63
N ARG A 89 25.68 -28.47 11.01
CA ARG A 89 24.83 -29.26 11.92
C ARG A 89 24.49 -30.64 11.32
N GLY A 90 24.27 -30.70 10.00
CA GLY A 90 24.03 -31.94 9.27
C GLY A 90 25.21 -32.90 9.31
N CYS A 91 26.44 -32.41 9.08
CA CYS A 91 27.67 -33.21 9.17
C CYS A 91 27.86 -33.79 10.58
N ARG A 92 27.60 -33.01 11.63
CA ARG A 92 27.68 -33.50 13.02
C ARG A 92 26.64 -34.58 13.29
N GLY A 93 25.41 -34.42 12.78
CA GLY A 93 24.35 -35.42 12.86
C GLY A 93 24.73 -36.75 12.22
N MET A 94 25.26 -36.72 10.99
CA MET A 94 25.73 -37.92 10.28
C MET A 94 26.86 -38.65 11.03
N VAL A 95 27.78 -37.92 11.67
CA VAL A 95 28.84 -38.52 12.48
C VAL A 95 28.25 -39.21 13.71
N TYR A 96 27.29 -38.58 14.41
CA TYR A 96 26.64 -39.19 15.56
C TYR A 96 25.82 -40.43 15.21
N GLU A 97 25.10 -40.42 14.09
CA GLU A 97 24.37 -41.61 13.62
C GLU A 97 25.30 -42.76 13.29
N ARG A 98 26.48 -42.50 12.72
CA ARG A 98 27.48 -43.54 12.43
C ARG A 98 28.27 -44.01 13.65
N ALA A 99 28.33 -43.20 14.69
CA ALA A 99 29.05 -43.53 15.92
C ALA A 99 28.22 -44.32 16.94
N LYS A 100 26.90 -44.40 16.73
CA LYS A 100 25.96 -45.22 17.51
C LYS A 100 25.84 -46.62 16.92
#